data_AF-A0A9D7RUK8-F1
#
_entry.id   AF-A0A9D7RUK8-F1
#
_cell.length_a   1.000
_cell.length_b   1.000
_cell.length_c   1.000
_cell.angle_alpha   90.00
_cell.angle_beta   90.00
_cell.angle_gamma   90.00
#
_symmetry.space_group_name_H-M   'P 1'
#
loop_
_entity.id
_entity.type
_entity.pdbx_description
1 polymer ?
#
loop_
_entity_poly.entity_id
_entity_poly.type
_entity_poly.pdbx_seq_one_letter_code
_entity_poly.pdbx_strand_id
1 'polypeptide(L)'
;MARLSGIGSGCLKEEDLQVLKRIVLELARTHEFPQGSAECGYEIVAPLDGAGHLDLEGWKSQKDKCVVRRFWKNEDDQRGRLVHHKGHQWAIAYDDARLDEEPIFRFDQHVFKEGEYVSITEQDETPLPFKIVSVK
;
A
#
# COMPACT_ATOMS: atom_id res chain seq x y z
N MET A 1 -19.49 51.97 9.23
CA MET A 1 -18.93 51.07 10.26
C MET A 1 -18.73 49.72 9.57
N ALA A 2 -17.50 49.42 9.16
CA ALA A 2 -16.57 48.47 9.82
C ALA A 2 -17.04 47.00 9.64
N ARG A 3 -16.41 46.25 8.71
CA ARG A 3 -15.34 45.23 8.93
C ARG A 3 -15.90 43.95 9.59
N LEU A 4 -15.51 42.70 9.32
CA LEU A 4 -14.54 42.00 8.47
C LEU A 4 -14.73 40.49 8.79
N SER A 5 -14.34 39.62 7.86
CA SER A 5 -13.80 38.25 8.07
C SER A 5 -14.72 37.17 8.70
N GLY A 6 -14.83 35.94 8.20
CA GLY A 6 -13.84 35.11 7.51
C GLY A 6 -13.38 34.00 8.47
N ILE A 7 -13.89 32.78 8.29
CA ILE A 7 -13.39 31.51 8.86
C ILE A 7 -13.92 30.46 7.86
N GLY A 8 -13.16 29.76 7.03
CA GLY A 8 -11.83 29.21 7.20
C GLY A 8 -11.91 27.79 6.65
N SER A 9 -12.16 27.65 5.34
CA SER A 9 -12.04 26.35 4.65
C SER A 9 -10.62 25.86 4.83
N GLY A 10 -10.46 24.75 5.55
CA GLY A 10 -9.18 24.06 5.67
C GLY A 10 -8.71 23.65 4.29
N CYS A 11 -7.86 24.47 3.69
CA CYS A 11 -7.18 24.19 2.44
C CYS A 11 -6.15 23.10 2.75
N LEU A 12 -6.50 21.83 2.50
CA LEU A 12 -5.50 20.79 2.33
C LEU A 12 -4.58 21.27 1.21
N LYS A 13 -3.32 21.54 1.52
CA LYS A 13 -2.36 22.05 0.55
C LYS A 13 -2.19 21.01 -0.55
N GLU A 14 -2.29 21.44 -1.81
CA GLU A 14 -2.03 20.60 -3.00
C GLU A 14 -0.63 19.96 -2.98
N GLU A 15 0.28 20.45 -2.15
CA GLU A 15 1.65 19.93 -1.97
C GLU A 15 1.75 18.68 -1.05
N ASP A 16 0.70 18.35 -0.28
CA ASP A 16 0.70 17.17 0.61
C ASP A 16 0.29 15.86 -0.12
N LEU A 17 -0.32 15.99 -1.30
CA LEU A 17 -0.95 14.89 -2.08
C LEU A 17 -0.01 14.19 -3.08
N GLN A 18 1.31 14.40 -2.99
CA GLN A 18 2.27 13.75 -3.89
C GLN A 18 3.48 13.15 -3.16
N VAL A 19 3.44 13.10 -1.83
CA VAL A 19 4.55 12.55 -1.03
C VAL A 19 4.42 11.03 -1.00
N LEU A 20 5.45 10.34 -1.50
CA LEU A 20 5.53 8.89 -1.40
C LEU A 20 5.73 8.48 0.06
N LYS A 21 4.89 7.55 0.50
CA LYS A 21 4.95 6.94 1.83
C LYS A 21 5.61 5.58 1.75
N ARG A 22 6.38 5.23 2.78
CA ARG A 22 6.86 3.88 3.02
C ARG A 22 5.88 3.19 3.97
N ILE A 23 5.22 2.17 3.46
CA ILE A 23 4.22 1.37 4.14
C ILE A 23 4.84 0.00 4.40
N VAL A 24 4.81 -0.47 5.64
CA VAL A 24 5.28 -1.82 6.00
C VAL A 24 4.11 -2.66 6.46
N LEU A 25 3.98 -3.82 5.83
CA LEU A 25 2.98 -4.83 6.10
C LEU A 25 3.69 -6.06 6.67
N GLU A 26 3.20 -6.60 7.79
CA GLU A 26 3.69 -7.85 8.36
C GLU A 26 2.58 -8.90 8.34
N LEU A 27 2.93 -10.17 8.11
CA LEU A 27 1.99 -11.27 8.05
C LEU A 27 1.22 -11.36 9.37
N ALA A 28 -0.10 -11.27 9.27
CA ALA A 28 -0.97 -11.44 10.42
C ALA A 28 -1.15 -12.93 10.75
N ARG A 29 -2.00 -13.22 11.73
CA ARG A 29 -2.21 -14.61 12.18
C ARG A 29 -2.83 -15.44 11.06
N THR A 30 -2.19 -16.57 10.77
CA THR A 30 -2.69 -17.61 9.86
C THR A 30 -2.62 -18.97 10.55
N HIS A 31 -3.07 -20.03 9.87
CA HIS A 31 -2.95 -21.39 10.40
C HIS A 31 -1.48 -21.79 10.64
N GLU A 32 -0.60 -21.47 9.67
CA GLU A 32 0.84 -21.79 9.73
C GLU A 32 1.62 -20.82 10.62
N PHE A 33 1.16 -19.58 10.74
CA PHE A 33 1.72 -18.56 11.62
C PHE A 33 0.69 -18.09 12.66
N PRO A 34 0.43 -18.86 13.73
CA PRO A 34 -0.60 -18.52 14.71
C PRO A 34 -0.39 -17.18 15.43
N GLN A 35 0.85 -16.69 15.42
CA GLN A 35 1.26 -15.42 16.03
C GLN A 35 1.46 -14.30 14.99
N GLY A 36 1.31 -14.61 13.70
CA GLY A 36 1.84 -13.79 12.61
C GLY A 36 3.34 -13.92 12.47
N SER A 37 3.94 -13.12 11.60
CA SER A 37 5.39 -13.08 11.39
C SER A 37 5.84 -11.71 10.92
N ALA A 38 6.78 -11.10 11.65
CA ALA A 38 7.48 -9.89 11.21
C ALA A 38 8.61 -10.19 10.20
N GLU A 39 8.91 -11.48 9.97
CA GLU A 39 9.89 -11.94 8.98
C GLU A 39 9.23 -12.25 7.62
N CYS A 40 7.91 -12.05 7.51
CA CYS A 40 7.12 -12.31 6.31
C CYS A 40 6.23 -11.09 6.04
N GLY A 41 6.29 -10.50 4.86
CA GLY A 41 5.49 -9.33 4.57
C GLY A 41 5.94 -8.52 3.37
N TYR A 42 5.49 -7.27 3.34
CA TYR A 42 5.72 -6.35 2.24
C TYR A 42 6.17 -4.98 2.73
N GLU A 43 7.03 -4.37 1.94
CA GLU A 43 7.31 -2.95 2.01
C GLU A 43 6.87 -2.30 0.71
N ILE A 44 5.98 -1.32 0.79
CA ILE A 44 5.39 -0.64 -0.35
C ILE A 44 5.76 0.84 -0.27
N VAL A 45 6.28 1.37 -1.36
CA VAL A 45 6.45 2.81 -1.55
C VAL A 45 5.36 3.29 -2.48
N ALA A 46 4.43 4.12 -1.99
CA ALA A 46 3.32 4.62 -2.79
C ALA A 46 2.78 5.95 -2.23
N PRO A 47 2.18 6.80 -3.06
CA PRO A 47 1.49 7.99 -2.58
C PRO A 47 0.17 7.61 -1.91
N LEU A 48 -0.13 8.29 -0.81
CA LEU A 48 -1.40 8.19 -0.09
C LEU A 48 -2.15 9.52 -0.15
N ASP A 49 -3.47 9.47 -0.23
CA ASP A 49 -4.32 10.65 -0.10
C ASP A 49 -4.43 11.12 1.36
N GLY A 50 -5.09 12.26 1.58
CA GLY A 50 -5.28 12.81 2.93
C GLY A 50 -6.14 11.95 3.86
N ALA A 51 -6.84 10.94 3.33
CA ALA A 51 -7.59 9.95 4.10
C ALA A 51 -6.81 8.66 4.35
N GLY A 52 -5.61 8.52 3.78
CA GLY A 52 -4.75 7.35 3.90
C GLY A 52 -5.05 6.24 2.89
N HIS A 53 -5.79 6.49 1.80
CA HIS A 53 -5.94 5.52 0.71
C HIS A 53 -4.83 5.71 -0.32
N LEU A 54 -4.60 4.71 -1.19
CA LEU A 54 -3.71 4.89 -2.32
C LEU A 54 -4.21 6.02 -3.24
N ASP A 55 -3.35 7.00 -3.48
CA ASP A 55 -3.66 8.09 -4.40
C ASP A 55 -3.38 7.64 -5.84
N LEU A 56 -4.44 7.43 -6.62
CA LEU A 56 -4.34 7.04 -8.02
C LEU A 56 -3.69 8.13 -8.89
N GLU A 57 -3.91 9.42 -8.60
CA GLU A 57 -3.35 10.51 -9.39
C GLU A 57 -1.85 10.67 -9.10
N GLY A 58 -1.46 10.66 -7.82
CA GLY A 58 -0.05 10.58 -7.41
C GLY A 58 0.65 9.33 -7.91
N TRP A 59 -0.03 8.19 -7.95
CA TRP A 59 0.57 6.98 -8.52
C TRP A 59 0.83 7.17 -10.02
N LYS A 60 -0.11 7.72 -10.80
CA LYS A 60 0.10 7.96 -12.23
C LYS A 60 1.28 8.89 -12.52
N SER A 61 1.47 9.93 -11.71
CA SER A 61 2.56 10.90 -11.87
C SER A 61 3.93 10.35 -11.45
N GLN A 62 3.96 9.34 -10.56
CA GLN A 62 5.19 8.83 -9.94
C GLN A 62 5.32 7.29 -9.97
N LYS A 63 4.63 6.61 -10.89
CA LYS A 63 4.56 5.14 -10.95
C LYS A 63 5.92 4.45 -10.93
N ASP A 64 6.94 5.04 -11.55
CA ASP A 64 8.29 4.47 -11.63
C ASP A 64 9.00 4.47 -10.26
N LYS A 65 8.51 5.27 -9.31
CA LYS A 65 8.98 5.29 -7.91
C LYS A 65 8.11 4.43 -6.98
N CYS A 66 6.98 3.92 -7.47
CA CYS A 66 6.04 3.13 -6.68
C CYS A 66 6.47 1.66 -6.67
N VAL A 67 7.41 1.35 -5.78
CA VAL A 67 8.07 0.04 -5.71
C VAL A 67 7.54 -0.81 -4.56
N VAL A 68 7.65 -2.13 -4.72
CA VAL A 68 7.26 -3.12 -3.74
C VAL A 68 8.43 -4.06 -3.48
N ARG A 69 8.63 -4.44 -2.22
CA ARG A 69 9.54 -5.49 -1.78
C ARG A 69 8.76 -6.49 -0.94
N ARG A 70 8.67 -7.73 -1.41
CA ARG A 70 8.19 -8.88 -0.63
C ARG A 70 9.40 -9.48 0.08
N PHE A 71 9.27 -9.72 1.37
CA PHE A 71 10.27 -10.41 2.18
C PHE A 71 9.62 -11.59 2.86
N TRP A 72 10.34 -12.71 2.90
CA TRP A 72 9.84 -13.93 3.49
C TRP A 72 10.94 -14.71 4.19
N LYS A 73 10.59 -15.39 5.27
CA LYS A 73 11.54 -16.14 6.08
C LYS A 73 12.20 -17.24 5.26
N ASN A 74 13.54 -17.22 5.21
CA ASN A 74 14.38 -18.17 4.46
C ASN A 74 14.23 -18.12 2.93
N GLU A 75 13.67 -17.04 2.39
CA GLU A 75 13.62 -16.77 0.96
C GLU A 75 14.39 -15.48 0.65
N ASP A 76 14.85 -15.35 -0.60
CA ASP A 76 15.38 -14.08 -1.07
C ASP A 76 14.23 -13.08 -1.27
N ASP A 77 14.48 -11.81 -0.96
CA ASP A 77 13.52 -10.74 -1.20
C ASP A 77 13.16 -10.64 -2.68
N GLN A 78 11.85 -10.57 -2.96
CA GLN A 78 11.33 -10.30 -4.30
C GLN A 78 11.00 -8.81 -4.45
N ARG A 79 11.29 -8.25 -5.62
CA ARG A 79 11.06 -6.83 -5.93
C ARG A 79 10.10 -6.68 -7.10
N GLY A 80 9.31 -5.63 -7.05
CA GLY A 80 8.34 -5.31 -8.07
C GLY A 80 7.87 -3.87 -8.02
N ARG A 81 6.79 -3.61 -8.74
CA ARG A 81 6.12 -2.31 -8.82
C ARG A 81 4.65 -2.46 -8.48
N LEU A 82 4.10 -1.41 -7.87
CA LEU A 82 2.67 -1.29 -7.66
C LEU A 82 2.02 -0.89 -9.00
N VAL A 83 1.07 -1.69 -9.48
CA VAL A 83 0.33 -1.43 -10.73
C VAL A 83 -1.16 -1.32 -10.47
N HIS A 84 -1.85 -0.55 -11.30
CA HIS A 84 -3.30 -0.35 -11.23
C HIS A 84 -3.96 -0.69 -12.56
N HIS A 85 -4.91 -1.62 -12.51
CA HIS A 85 -5.67 -2.11 -13.65
C HIS A 85 -7.04 -1.44 -13.77
N LYS A 86 -7.75 -1.71 -14.87
CA LYS A 86 -9.14 -1.25 -15.02
C LYS A 86 -10.03 -1.93 -13.95
N GLY A 87 -10.96 -1.18 -13.37
CA GLY A 87 -11.89 -1.72 -12.37
C GLY A 87 -11.41 -1.63 -10.93
N HIS A 88 -10.52 -0.68 -10.60
CA HIS A 88 -10.03 -0.42 -9.23
C HIS A 88 -9.18 -1.56 -8.64
N GLN A 89 -8.56 -2.38 -9.50
CA GLN A 89 -7.74 -3.48 -9.07
C GLN A 89 -6.27 -3.06 -9.01
N TRP A 90 -5.71 -3.03 -7.81
CA TRP A 90 -4.28 -2.90 -7.57
C TRP A 90 -3.60 -4.28 -7.59
N ALA A 91 -2.38 -4.34 -8.08
CA ALA A 91 -1.56 -5.55 -8.08
C ALA A 91 -0.08 -5.23 -7.91
N ILE A 92 0.70 -6.26 -7.58
CA ILE A 92 2.15 -6.23 -7.55
C ILE A 92 2.66 -6.91 -8.82
N ALA A 93 3.37 -6.16 -9.66
CA ALA A 93 4.07 -6.71 -10.81
C ALA A 93 5.55 -6.90 -10.45
N TYR A 94 5.98 -8.14 -10.29
CA TYR A 94 7.37 -8.47 -9.98
C TYR A 94 8.33 -8.18 -11.14
N ASP A 95 9.58 -7.87 -10.81
CA ASP A 95 10.64 -7.67 -11.79
C ASP A 95 11.09 -8.99 -12.45
N ASP A 96 10.93 -10.13 -11.75
CA ASP A 96 11.12 -11.45 -12.35
C ASP A 96 9.87 -11.82 -13.15
N ALA A 97 9.99 -11.77 -14.49
CA ALA A 97 8.90 -12.06 -15.41
C ALA A 97 8.39 -13.51 -15.38
N ARG A 98 9.02 -14.40 -14.60
CA ARG A 98 8.52 -15.76 -14.35
C ARG A 98 7.48 -15.83 -13.23
N LEU A 99 7.33 -14.74 -12.47
CA LEU A 99 6.36 -14.61 -11.39
C LEU A 99 5.08 -13.97 -11.91
N ASP A 100 3.94 -14.52 -11.51
CA ASP A 100 2.63 -13.93 -11.81
C ASP A 100 2.43 -12.62 -11.04
N GLU A 101 1.54 -11.76 -11.55
CA GLU A 101 1.12 -10.58 -10.81
C GLU A 101 0.29 -10.99 -9.59
N GLU A 102 0.65 -10.48 -8.41
CA GLU A 102 -0.09 -10.73 -7.17
C GLU A 102 -1.19 -9.67 -7.00
N PRO A 103 -2.48 -10.04 -7.07
CA PRO A 103 -3.54 -9.08 -6.90
C PRO A 103 -3.66 -8.67 -5.45
N ILE A 104 -3.85 -7.37 -5.23
CA ILE A 104 -4.08 -6.82 -3.90
C ILE A 104 -5.56 -6.52 -3.75
N PHE A 105 -6.22 -7.28 -2.87
CA PHE A 105 -7.67 -7.28 -2.81
C PHE A 105 -8.20 -6.00 -2.16
N ARG A 106 -9.08 -5.29 -2.89
CA ARG A 106 -9.78 -4.07 -2.43
C ARG A 106 -8.85 -3.00 -1.82
N PHE A 107 -7.65 -2.88 -2.35
CA PHE A 107 -6.63 -1.98 -1.81
C PHE A 107 -7.04 -0.50 -1.87
N ASP A 108 -7.91 -0.14 -2.82
CA ASP A 108 -8.55 1.17 -2.92
C ASP A 108 -9.51 1.48 -1.76
N GLN A 109 -10.03 0.45 -1.09
CA GLN A 109 -10.96 0.55 0.03
C GLN A 109 -10.26 0.47 1.39
N HIS A 110 -8.97 0.15 1.39
CA HIS A 110 -8.17 0.04 2.61
C HIS A 110 -7.56 1.38 2.98
N VAL A 111 -7.69 1.73 4.26
CA VAL A 111 -6.96 2.86 4.85
C VAL A 111 -5.60 2.37 5.32
N PHE A 112 -4.53 2.91 4.73
CA PHE A 112 -3.15 2.67 5.13
C PHE A 112 -2.82 3.44 6.38
N LYS A 113 -3.19 2.85 7.51
CA LYS A 113 -2.89 3.35 8.85
C LYS A 113 -2.34 2.23 9.70
N GLU A 114 -1.35 2.55 10.52
CA GLU A 114 -0.79 1.60 11.48
C GLU A 114 -1.88 0.96 12.34
N GLY A 115 -1.88 -0.37 12.41
CA GLY A 115 -2.89 -1.17 13.11
C GLY A 115 -3.96 -1.78 12.20
N GLU A 116 -4.20 -1.19 11.03
CA GLU A 116 -5.19 -1.69 10.06
C GLU A 116 -4.69 -2.94 9.32
N TYR A 117 -5.60 -3.63 8.64
CA TYR A 117 -5.34 -4.87 7.93
C TYR A 117 -5.67 -4.78 6.45
N VAL A 118 -4.90 -5.51 5.65
CA VAL A 118 -5.07 -5.66 4.21
C VAL A 118 -4.91 -7.12 3.83
N SER A 119 -5.53 -7.53 2.72
CA SER A 119 -5.36 -8.89 2.18
C SER A 119 -4.63 -8.85 0.84
N ILE A 120 -3.59 -9.66 0.72
CA ILE A 120 -2.86 -9.88 -0.53
C ILE A 120 -3.05 -11.34 -0.91
N THR A 121 -3.40 -11.60 -2.16
CA THR A 121 -3.52 -12.96 -2.68
C THR A 121 -2.16 -13.38 -3.23
N GLU A 122 -1.57 -14.39 -2.60
CA GLU A 122 -0.29 -14.96 -3.04
C GLU A 122 -0.44 -15.69 -4.39
N GLN A 123 0.69 -16.10 -4.96
CA GLN A 123 0.78 -16.79 -6.26
C GLN A 123 0.00 -18.12 -6.33
N ASP A 124 -0.29 -18.73 -5.18
CA ASP A 124 -1.10 -19.95 -5.07
C ASP A 124 -2.61 -19.67 -4.98
N GLU A 125 -3.02 -18.42 -5.25
CA GLU A 125 -4.37 -17.91 -5.12
C GLU A 125 -4.91 -17.89 -3.68
N THR A 126 -4.04 -18.05 -2.67
CA THR A 126 -4.43 -17.99 -1.25
C THR A 126 -4.38 -16.54 -0.74
N PRO A 127 -5.51 -15.97 -0.28
CA PRO A 127 -5.49 -14.66 0.37
C PRO A 127 -4.89 -14.75 1.77
N LEU A 128 -3.81 -14.02 2.00
CA LEU A 128 -3.18 -13.90 3.31
C LEU A 128 -3.48 -12.53 3.94
N PRO A 129 -3.78 -12.48 5.25
CA PRO A 129 -3.98 -11.23 5.97
C PRO A 129 -2.63 -10.62 6.39
N PHE A 130 -2.48 -9.32 6.18
CA PHE A 130 -1.31 -8.55 6.63
C PHE A 130 -1.76 -7.39 7.48
N LYS A 131 -0.98 -7.08 8.52
CA LYS A 131 -1.17 -5.91 9.37
C LYS A 131 -0.24 -4.79 8.91
N ILE A 132 -0.77 -3.58 8.80
CA ILE A 132 0.04 -2.38 8.58
C ILE A 132 0.73 -2.03 9.90
N VAL A 133 2.06 -2.09 9.92
CA VAL A 133 2.87 -1.84 11.13
C VAL A 133 3.61 -0.51 11.10
N SER A 134 3.77 0.09 9.93
CA SER A 134 4.43 1.39 9.77
C SER A 134 3.90 2.12 8.54
N VAL A 135 3.66 3.43 8.67
CA VAL A 135 3.40 4.34 7.52
C VAL A 135 4.20 5.63 7.74
N LYS A 136 5.19 5.89 6.90
CA LYS A 136 6.14 7.01 7.07
C LYS A 136 6.30 7.83 5.79
#